data_AF-A0A920P9X6-F1
#
_entry.id   AF-A0A920P9X6-F1
#
_cell.length_a   1.000
_cell.length_b   1.000
_cell.length_c   1.000
_cell.angle_alpha   90.00
_cell.angle_beta   90.00
_cell.angle_gamma   90.00
#
_symmetry.space_group_name_H-M   'P 1'
#
loop_
_entity.id
_entity.type
_entity.pdbx_description
1 polymer ?
#
loop_
_entity_poly.entity_id
_entity_poly.type
_entity_poly.pdbx_seq_one_letter_code
_entity_poly.pdbx_strand_id
1 'polypeptide(L)'
;MNKLFEGTLINISSDSPTLLESLSNLSRKIGGIPISIPDELRPLYHVAAVITCGSLAALMSISMNIWKAIGLTESEAASALKTLSTTTLANVHEHGIPASLTGPILRQDFETIDSHLNALMHYSPEAAGVYALLSKITLDGSSLPVEKDPNSKDVSNRYTDLIERISSCLESPR
;
A
#
# COMPACT_ATOMS: atom_id res chain seq x y z
N MET A 1 -10.96 -29.99 9.84
CA MET A 1 -9.87 -29.21 9.22
C MET A 1 -9.80 -27.87 9.94
N ASN A 2 -8.62 -27.44 10.39
CA ASN A 2 -8.48 -26.18 11.10
C ASN A 2 -8.60 -25.02 10.10
N LYS A 3 -9.64 -24.19 10.22
CA LYS A 3 -9.85 -23.03 9.34
C LYS A 3 -8.85 -21.91 9.58
N LEU A 4 -8.13 -21.93 10.69
CA LEU A 4 -7.21 -20.86 11.09
C LEU A 4 -6.05 -20.66 10.10
N PHE A 5 -5.55 -21.74 9.50
CA PHE A 5 -4.40 -21.69 8.58
C PHE A 5 -4.79 -21.87 7.12
N GLU A 6 -6.08 -21.96 6.82
CA GLU A 6 -6.56 -22.15 5.46
C GLU A 6 -6.07 -21.00 4.56
N GLY A 7 -5.35 -21.33 3.48
CA GLY A 7 -4.76 -20.35 2.57
C GLY A 7 -3.52 -19.62 3.11
N THR A 8 -3.06 -19.91 4.33
CA THR A 8 -1.88 -19.26 4.92
C THR A 8 -0.59 -19.86 4.35
N LEU A 9 0.30 -19.02 3.82
CA LEU A 9 1.65 -19.43 3.44
C LEU A 9 2.48 -19.70 4.69
N ILE A 10 3.12 -20.87 4.77
CA ILE A 10 3.99 -21.27 5.87
C ILE A 10 5.39 -21.50 5.33
N ASN A 11 6.32 -20.61 5.68
CA ASN A 11 7.72 -20.80 5.32
C ASN A 11 8.32 -21.96 6.11
N ILE A 12 8.88 -22.94 5.39
CA ILE A 12 9.57 -24.11 5.95
C ILE A 12 11.03 -24.13 5.49
N SER A 13 11.92 -24.56 6.38
CA SER A 13 13.36 -24.65 6.09
C SER A 13 13.97 -25.83 6.83
N SER A 14 14.86 -26.56 6.16
CA SER A 14 15.70 -27.60 6.76
C SER A 14 16.77 -28.02 5.76
N ASP A 15 17.99 -28.30 6.25
CA ASP A 15 19.06 -28.90 5.44
C ASP A 15 18.84 -30.41 5.19
N SER A 16 17.89 -31.05 5.89
CA SER A 16 17.53 -32.45 5.68
C SER A 16 16.32 -32.56 4.76
N PRO A 17 16.43 -33.27 3.62
CA PRO A 17 15.28 -33.52 2.72
C PRO A 17 14.11 -34.21 3.43
N THR A 18 14.40 -35.15 4.33
CA THR A 18 13.37 -35.90 5.08
C THR A 18 12.63 -35.02 6.08
N LEU A 19 13.33 -34.10 6.76
CA LEU A 19 12.69 -33.14 7.66
C LEU A 19 11.88 -32.11 6.88
N LEU A 20 12.40 -31.63 5.74
CA LEU A 20 11.67 -30.69 4.89
C LEU A 20 10.35 -31.29 4.38
N GLU A 21 10.36 -32.56 3.98
CA GLU A 21 9.14 -33.29 3.60
C GLU A 21 8.17 -33.41 4.79
N SER A 22 8.68 -33.71 5.99
CA SER A 22 7.88 -33.79 7.21
C SER A 22 7.23 -32.44 7.56
N LEU A 23 7.96 -31.33 7.46
CA LEU A 23 7.47 -29.97 7.68
C LEU A 23 6.41 -29.57 6.64
N SER A 24 6.62 -29.93 5.38
CA SER A 24 5.65 -29.73 4.30
C SER A 24 4.34 -30.47 4.59
N ASN A 25 4.43 -31.76 4.97
CA ASN A 25 3.27 -32.57 5.32
C ASN A 25 2.53 -32.03 6.56
N LEU A 26 3.26 -31.58 7.58
CA LEU A 26 2.67 -30.94 8.76
C LEU A 26 1.92 -29.66 8.40
N SER A 27 2.52 -28.78 7.59
CA SER A 27 1.92 -27.52 7.14
C SER A 27 0.60 -27.76 6.40
N ARG A 28 0.57 -28.74 5.48
CA ARG A 28 -0.66 -29.13 4.77
C ARG A 28 -1.72 -29.71 5.71
N LYS A 29 -1.32 -30.54 6.69
CA LYS A 29 -2.26 -31.14 7.66
C LYS A 29 -2.98 -30.10 8.51
N ILE A 30 -2.34 -28.96 8.81
CA ILE A 30 -2.98 -27.86 9.54
C ILE A 30 -3.78 -26.90 8.64
N GLY A 31 -3.76 -27.10 7.31
CA GLY A 31 -4.49 -26.30 6.33
C GLY A 31 -3.65 -25.23 5.62
N GLY A 32 -2.37 -25.11 5.97
CA GLY A 32 -1.46 -24.14 5.37
C GLY A 32 -0.84 -24.61 4.06
N ILE A 33 -0.20 -23.67 3.37
CA ILE A 33 0.48 -23.87 2.10
C ILE A 33 2.00 -23.77 2.37
N PRO A 34 2.74 -24.90 2.40
CA PRO A 34 4.17 -24.86 2.64
C PRO A 34 4.90 -24.21 1.47
N ILE A 35 5.82 -23.31 1.79
CA ILE A 35 6.74 -22.69 0.84
C ILE A 35 8.16 -22.74 1.41
N SER A 36 9.17 -22.78 0.54
CA SER A 36 10.57 -22.70 0.95
C SER A 36 11.18 -21.41 0.40
N ILE A 37 11.57 -20.54 1.31
CA ILE A 37 12.19 -19.25 0.99
C ILE A 37 13.65 -19.31 1.44
N PRO A 38 14.62 -19.03 0.55
CA PRO A 38 16.03 -18.90 0.91
C PRO A 38 16.21 -17.92 2.08
N ASP A 39 17.17 -18.20 2.95
CA ASP A 39 17.38 -17.46 4.19
C ASP A 39 17.63 -15.98 3.94
N GLU A 40 18.36 -15.67 2.88
CA GLU A 40 18.64 -14.33 2.39
C GLU A 40 17.40 -13.56 1.93
N LEU A 41 16.32 -14.25 1.55
CA LEU A 41 15.05 -13.64 1.10
C LEU A 41 13.98 -13.57 2.20
N ARG A 42 14.21 -14.19 3.37
CA ARG A 42 13.26 -14.14 4.50
C ARG A 42 12.90 -12.71 4.92
N PRO A 43 13.84 -11.74 4.99
CA PRO A 43 13.49 -10.36 5.29
C PRO A 43 12.48 -9.75 4.30
N LEU A 44 12.63 -10.06 3.00
CA LEU A 44 11.71 -9.58 1.96
C LEU A 44 10.32 -10.22 2.09
N TYR A 45 10.26 -11.51 2.40
CA TYR A 45 8.99 -12.18 2.71
C TYR A 45 8.28 -11.52 3.90
N HIS A 46 9.01 -11.28 5.00
CA HIS A 46 8.44 -10.67 6.19
C HIS A 46 7.97 -9.24 5.96
N VAL A 47 8.75 -8.40 5.27
CA VAL A 47 8.35 -7.03 5.01
C VAL A 47 7.14 -6.95 4.08
N ALA A 48 7.00 -7.86 3.11
CA ALA A 48 5.81 -7.94 2.27
C ALA A 48 4.54 -8.22 3.10
N ALA A 49 4.63 -9.14 4.07
CA ALA A 49 3.54 -9.40 5.01
C ALA A 49 3.24 -8.16 5.89
N VAL A 50 4.27 -7.53 6.46
CA VAL A 50 4.14 -6.32 7.30
C VAL A 50 3.47 -5.18 6.53
N ILE A 51 3.82 -4.97 5.26
CA ILE A 51 3.20 -3.94 4.42
C ILE A 51 1.71 -4.25 4.22
N THR A 52 1.38 -5.50 3.94
CA THR A 52 0.00 -5.95 3.67
C THR A 52 -0.92 -5.85 4.89
N CYS A 53 -0.37 -5.89 6.12
CA CYS A 53 -1.16 -5.81 7.35
C CYS A 53 -0.85 -4.58 8.23
N GLY A 54 0.33 -4.53 8.82
CA GLY A 54 0.72 -3.50 9.77
C GLY A 54 0.77 -2.10 9.15
N SER A 55 1.40 -1.97 7.99
CA SER A 55 1.45 -0.69 7.28
C SER A 55 0.07 -0.28 6.75
N LEU A 56 -0.74 -1.23 6.29
CA LEU A 56 -2.12 -0.96 5.89
C LEU A 56 -2.95 -0.38 7.06
N ALA A 57 -2.81 -0.91 8.27
CA ALA A 57 -3.47 -0.37 9.46
C ALA A 57 -2.98 1.06 9.79
N ALA A 58 -1.68 1.33 9.62
CA ALA A 58 -1.14 2.68 9.78
C ALA A 58 -1.72 3.67 8.75
N LEU A 59 -1.85 3.26 7.48
CA LEU A 59 -2.51 4.07 6.43
C LEU A 59 -3.97 4.39 6.80
N MET A 60 -4.70 3.40 7.29
CA MET A 60 -6.07 3.59 7.76
C MET A 60 -6.15 4.57 8.95
N SER A 61 -5.16 4.55 9.84
CA SER A 61 -5.07 5.49 10.96
C SER A 61 -4.85 6.93 10.50
N ILE A 62 -4.06 7.16 9.43
CA ILE A 62 -3.90 8.49 8.83
C ILE A 62 -5.26 9.02 8.35
N SER A 63 -6.02 8.23 7.58
CA SER A 63 -7.36 8.63 7.10
C SER A 63 -8.32 8.93 8.25
N MET A 64 -8.32 8.10 9.30
CA MET A 64 -9.13 8.30 10.50
C MET A 64 -8.83 9.65 11.17
N ASN A 65 -7.55 10.00 11.32
CA ASN A 65 -7.14 11.25 11.94
C ASN A 65 -7.54 12.47 11.08
N ILE A 66 -7.36 12.38 9.76
CA ILE A 66 -7.80 13.43 8.82
C ILE A 66 -9.30 13.66 8.92
N TRP A 67 -10.12 12.60 8.91
CA TRP A 67 -11.57 12.73 9.05
C TRP A 67 -11.99 13.36 10.37
N LYS A 68 -11.37 12.95 11.48
CA LYS A 68 -11.62 13.56 12.80
C LYS A 68 -11.23 15.04 12.81
N ALA A 69 -10.14 15.41 12.15
CA ALA A 69 -9.68 16.80 12.10
C ALA A 69 -10.61 17.73 11.29
N ILE A 70 -11.31 17.20 10.28
CA ILE A 70 -12.32 17.96 9.52
C ILE A 70 -13.72 17.93 10.16
N GLY A 71 -13.85 17.36 11.36
CA GLY A 71 -15.05 17.46 12.20
C GLY A 71 -15.93 16.21 12.27
N LEU A 72 -15.52 15.07 11.69
CA LEU A 72 -16.26 13.81 11.88
C LEU A 72 -16.08 13.29 13.29
N THR A 73 -17.15 12.74 13.86
CA THR A 73 -17.07 11.93 15.07
C THR A 73 -16.30 10.63 14.82
N GLU A 74 -15.85 10.00 15.90
CA GLU A 74 -15.16 8.70 15.82
C GLU A 74 -16.00 7.62 15.13
N SER A 75 -17.30 7.60 15.39
CA SER A 75 -18.23 6.65 14.77
C SER A 75 -18.38 6.88 13.27
N GLU A 76 -18.51 8.15 12.85
CA GLU A 76 -18.61 8.52 11.43
C GLU A 76 -17.33 8.18 10.68
N ALA A 77 -16.17 8.54 11.23
CA ALA A 77 -14.88 8.23 10.63
C ALA A 77 -14.62 6.71 10.54
N ALA A 78 -14.98 5.95 11.58
CA ALA A 78 -14.87 4.49 11.56
C ALA A 78 -15.82 3.85 10.53
N SER A 79 -17.03 4.38 10.38
CA SER A 79 -18.00 3.93 9.37
C SER A 79 -17.51 4.20 7.95
N ALA A 80 -16.99 5.40 7.69
CA ALA A 80 -16.38 5.76 6.41
C ALA A 80 -15.17 4.85 6.10
N LEU A 81 -14.29 4.64 7.08
CA LEU A 81 -13.12 3.78 6.95
C LEU A 81 -13.52 2.36 6.57
N LYS A 82 -14.44 1.77 7.33
CA LYS A 82 -14.91 0.39 7.11
C LYS A 82 -15.49 0.23 5.71
N THR A 83 -16.34 1.16 5.30
CA THR A 83 -17.00 1.10 3.99
C THR A 83 -15.98 1.17 2.86
N LEU A 84 -15.14 2.20 2.84
CA LEU A 84 -14.17 2.44 1.77
C LEU A 84 -13.11 1.34 1.70
N SER A 85 -12.57 0.90 2.84
CA SER A 85 -11.54 -0.15 2.88
C SER A 85 -12.08 -1.51 2.47
N THR A 86 -13.31 -1.86 2.88
CA THR A 86 -13.94 -3.14 2.51
C THR A 86 -14.15 -3.20 1.00
N THR A 87 -14.71 -2.14 0.40
CA THR A 87 -14.89 -2.07 -1.06
C THR A 87 -13.57 -2.13 -1.80
N THR A 88 -12.53 -1.44 -1.31
CA THR A 88 -11.20 -1.46 -1.92
C THR A 88 -10.60 -2.87 -1.92
N LEU A 89 -10.61 -3.55 -0.77
CA LEU A 89 -10.10 -4.91 -0.65
C LEU A 89 -10.90 -5.92 -1.48
N ALA A 90 -12.23 -5.77 -1.53
CA ALA A 90 -13.07 -6.59 -2.40
C ALA A 90 -12.67 -6.43 -3.87
N ASN A 91 -12.47 -5.19 -4.33
CA ASN A 91 -12.04 -4.92 -5.71
C ASN A 91 -10.66 -5.51 -6.02
N VAL A 92 -9.71 -5.42 -5.08
CA VAL A 92 -8.38 -6.04 -5.22
C VAL A 92 -8.51 -7.55 -5.39
N HIS A 93 -9.34 -8.21 -4.59
CA HIS A 93 -9.52 -9.67 -4.67
C HIS A 93 -10.26 -10.12 -5.93
N GLU A 94 -11.27 -9.36 -6.39
CA GLU A 94 -12.11 -9.74 -7.52
C GLU A 94 -11.49 -9.38 -8.88
N HIS A 95 -10.86 -8.21 -8.98
CA HIS A 95 -10.38 -7.65 -10.25
C HIS A 95 -8.84 -7.55 -10.34
N GLY A 96 -8.14 -7.85 -9.26
CA GLY A 96 -6.69 -7.69 -9.16
C GLY A 96 -6.27 -6.24 -8.87
N ILE A 97 -4.99 -6.06 -8.51
CA ILE A 97 -4.45 -4.77 -8.08
C ILE A 97 -4.61 -3.70 -9.17
N PRO A 98 -4.17 -3.87 -10.43
CA PRO A 98 -4.20 -2.79 -11.41
C PRO A 98 -5.61 -2.26 -11.68
N ALA A 99 -6.61 -3.14 -11.76
CA ALA A 99 -8.00 -2.76 -12.03
C ALA A 99 -8.72 -2.19 -10.79
N SER A 100 -8.21 -2.46 -9.58
CA SER A 100 -8.76 -1.91 -8.33
C SER A 100 -8.33 -0.47 -8.05
N LEU A 101 -7.25 0.01 -8.71
CA LEU A 101 -6.75 1.35 -8.54
C LEU A 101 -7.79 2.36 -9.06
N THR A 102 -8.02 3.41 -8.28
CA THR A 102 -8.94 4.51 -8.61
C THR A 102 -8.37 5.84 -8.12
N GLY A 103 -9.06 6.94 -8.43
CA GLY A 103 -8.71 8.26 -7.90
C GLY A 103 -8.01 9.17 -8.92
N PRO A 104 -7.57 10.35 -8.46
CA PRO A 104 -7.13 11.43 -9.34
C PRO A 104 -5.83 11.11 -10.09
N ILE A 105 -4.95 10.25 -9.53
CA ILE A 105 -3.70 9.81 -10.18
C ILE A 105 -3.97 9.15 -11.53
N LEU A 106 -4.88 8.17 -11.58
CA LEU A 106 -5.19 7.46 -12.81
C LEU A 106 -5.88 8.32 -13.85
N ARG A 107 -6.63 9.34 -13.41
CA ARG A 107 -7.30 10.30 -14.29
C ARG A 107 -6.39 11.47 -14.70
N GLN A 108 -5.14 11.50 -14.22
CA GLN A 108 -4.20 12.60 -14.44
C GLN A 108 -4.75 13.96 -14.00
N ASP A 109 -5.53 13.96 -12.90
CA ASP A 109 -6.18 15.14 -12.33
C ASP A 109 -5.22 15.86 -11.37
N PHE A 110 -4.22 16.53 -11.96
CA PHE A 110 -3.12 17.18 -11.24
C PHE A 110 -3.58 18.31 -10.32
N GLU A 111 -4.64 19.03 -10.70
CA GLU A 111 -5.20 20.10 -9.89
C GLU A 111 -5.74 19.56 -8.55
N THR A 112 -6.45 18.44 -8.60
CA THR A 112 -6.93 17.76 -7.38
C THR A 112 -5.77 17.26 -6.53
N ILE A 113 -4.73 16.70 -7.15
CA ILE A 113 -3.55 16.19 -6.45
C ILE A 113 -2.80 17.33 -5.74
N ASP A 114 -2.56 18.44 -6.43
CA ASP A 114 -1.92 19.63 -5.87
C ASP A 114 -2.74 20.20 -4.70
N SER A 115 -4.06 20.24 -4.84
CA SER A 115 -4.96 20.66 -3.75
C SER A 115 -4.85 19.75 -2.52
N HIS A 116 -4.87 18.42 -2.71
CA HIS A 116 -4.68 17.46 -1.62
C HIS A 116 -3.35 17.64 -0.91
N LEU A 117 -2.26 17.81 -1.66
CA LEU A 117 -0.93 17.96 -1.10
C LEU A 117 -0.76 19.26 -0.35
N ASN A 118 -1.30 20.36 -0.88
CA ASN A 118 -1.31 21.62 -0.16
C ASN A 118 -2.09 21.48 1.16
N ALA A 119 -3.27 20.84 1.15
CA ALA A 119 -4.04 20.60 2.37
C ALA A 119 -3.26 19.73 3.38
N LEU A 120 -2.63 18.65 2.91
CA LEU A 120 -1.84 17.74 3.76
C LEU A 120 -0.58 18.42 4.31
N MET A 121 0.13 19.24 3.53
CA MET A 121 1.32 19.96 4.00
C MET A 121 1.00 20.91 5.17
N HIS A 122 -0.21 21.49 5.21
CA HIS A 122 -0.65 22.31 6.34
C HIS A 122 -1.14 21.48 7.53
N TYR A 123 -1.68 20.28 7.28
CA TYR A 123 -2.25 19.42 8.31
C TYR A 123 -1.23 18.46 8.96
N SER A 124 -0.54 17.67 8.16
CA SER A 124 0.53 16.74 8.55
C SER A 124 1.49 16.52 7.37
N PRO A 125 2.70 17.09 7.41
CA PRO A 125 3.74 16.86 6.41
C PRO A 125 4.07 15.38 6.22
N GLU A 126 3.99 14.56 7.27
CA GLU A 126 4.19 13.11 7.18
C GLU A 126 3.12 12.44 6.33
N ALA A 127 1.84 12.80 6.53
CA ALA A 127 0.74 12.32 5.70
C ALA A 127 0.89 12.77 4.24
N ALA A 128 1.39 13.98 4.00
CA ALA A 128 1.74 14.45 2.66
C ALA A 128 2.84 13.58 2.02
N GLY A 129 3.89 13.24 2.79
CA GLY A 129 4.94 12.30 2.41
C GLY A 129 4.42 10.94 1.96
N VAL A 130 3.57 10.34 2.78
CA VAL A 130 2.93 9.05 2.49
C VAL A 130 2.06 9.14 1.22
N TYR A 131 1.21 10.16 1.12
CA TYR A 131 0.33 10.35 -0.04
C TYR A 131 1.12 10.50 -1.34
N ALA A 132 2.21 11.27 -1.35
CA ALA A 132 3.04 11.45 -2.53
C ALA A 132 3.79 10.18 -2.94
N LEU A 133 4.37 9.45 -1.98
CA LEU A 133 5.08 8.21 -2.29
C LEU A 133 4.13 7.15 -2.87
N LEU A 134 2.94 6.97 -2.29
CA LEU A 134 1.94 6.04 -2.82
C LEU A 134 1.40 6.49 -4.18
N SER A 135 1.25 7.81 -4.39
CA SER A 135 0.87 8.38 -5.69
C SER A 135 1.90 8.05 -6.78
N LYS A 136 3.19 8.17 -6.47
CA LYS A 136 4.27 7.77 -7.37
C LYS A 136 4.21 6.29 -7.73
N ILE A 137 4.14 5.43 -6.71
CA ILE A 137 4.07 3.97 -6.90
C ILE A 137 2.86 3.58 -7.76
N THR A 138 1.72 4.25 -7.53
CA THR A 138 0.50 4.05 -8.31
C THR A 138 0.70 4.44 -9.77
N LEU A 139 1.34 5.58 -10.04
CA LEU A 139 1.63 6.03 -11.40
C LEU A 139 2.56 5.03 -12.10
N ASP A 140 3.68 4.68 -11.47
CA ASP A 140 4.68 3.75 -12.02
C ASP A 140 4.09 2.37 -12.34
N GLY A 141 3.16 1.89 -11.50
CA GLY A 141 2.48 0.60 -11.68
C GLY A 141 1.30 0.59 -12.66
N SER A 142 0.76 1.75 -13.03
CA SER A 142 -0.50 1.86 -13.79
C SER A 142 -0.39 1.58 -15.30
N SER A 143 0.83 1.43 -15.84
CA SER A 143 1.08 1.28 -17.29
C SER A 143 0.44 2.37 -18.18
N LEU A 144 0.02 3.50 -17.59
CA LEU A 144 -0.58 4.61 -18.32
C LEU A 144 0.45 5.20 -19.30
N PRO A 145 0.06 5.53 -20.55
CA PRO A 145 0.94 6.24 -21.45
C PRO A 145 1.24 7.61 -20.81
N VAL A 146 2.51 7.84 -20.46
CA VAL A 146 3.02 9.19 -20.23
C VAL A 146 2.82 9.93 -21.55
N GLU A 147 1.88 10.87 -21.61
CA GLU A 147 1.65 11.64 -22.83
C GLU A 147 2.96 12.30 -23.27
N LYS A 148 3.48 11.86 -24.42
CA LYS A 148 4.56 12.53 -25.15
C LYS A 148 3.99 13.73 -25.90
N ASP A 149 3.42 14.69 -25.18
CA ASP A 149 3.17 16.01 -25.75
C ASP A 149 4.48 16.82 -25.67
N PRO A 150 5.08 17.24 -26.80
CA PRO A 150 6.32 18.02 -26.80
C PRO A 150 6.19 19.40 -26.13
N ASN A 151 4.96 19.87 -25.86
CA ASN A 151 4.68 21.09 -25.11
C ASN A 151 4.09 20.84 -23.70
N SER A 152 3.80 19.58 -23.32
CA SER A 152 3.62 19.27 -21.91
C SER A 152 5.01 19.17 -21.30
N LYS A 153 5.32 20.07 -20.37
CA LYS A 153 6.48 19.88 -19.50
C LYS A 153 6.14 18.74 -18.54
N ASP A 154 6.29 17.55 -19.07
CA ASP A 154 6.58 16.25 -18.47
C ASP A 154 5.89 15.98 -17.13
N VAL A 155 4.73 15.32 -17.22
CA VAL A 155 3.98 14.79 -16.08
C VAL A 155 4.88 14.00 -15.12
N SER A 156 5.85 13.25 -15.66
CA SER A 156 6.81 12.49 -14.86
C SER A 156 7.76 13.40 -14.08
N ASN A 157 8.20 14.52 -14.69
CA ASN A 157 8.99 15.54 -13.99
C ASN A 157 8.15 16.26 -12.93
N ARG A 158 6.85 16.53 -13.13
CA ARG A 158 6.03 17.18 -12.10
C ARG A 158 5.85 16.32 -10.84
N TYR A 159 5.69 15.00 -10.99
CA TYR A 159 5.68 14.11 -9.82
C TYR A 159 7.07 13.97 -9.19
N THR A 160 8.13 13.92 -10.00
CA THR A 160 9.50 13.89 -9.50
C THR A 160 9.82 15.15 -8.70
N ASP A 161 9.53 16.34 -9.25
CA ASP A 161 9.65 17.64 -8.60
C ASP A 161 8.83 17.71 -7.31
N LEU A 162 7.61 17.18 -7.33
CA LEU A 162 6.75 17.15 -6.15
C LEU A 162 7.33 16.25 -5.04
N ILE A 163 7.84 15.06 -5.40
CA ILE A 163 8.46 14.12 -4.47
C ILE A 163 9.76 14.68 -3.93
N GLU A 164 10.57 15.35 -4.76
CA GLU A 164 11.77 16.06 -4.34
C GLU A 164 11.43 17.21 -3.38
N ARG A 165 10.39 18.01 -3.67
CA ARG A 165 9.90 19.06 -2.77
C ARG A 165 9.43 18.50 -1.42
N ILE A 166 8.72 17.38 -1.43
CA ILE A 166 8.24 16.73 -0.21
C ILE A 166 9.38 16.10 0.58
N SER A 167 10.34 15.47 -0.11
CA SER A 167 11.55 14.92 0.51
C SER A 167 12.39 16.02 1.16
N SER A 168 12.55 17.17 0.50
CA SER A 168 13.24 18.35 1.05
C SER A 168 12.52 18.93 2.29
N CYS A 169 11.18 18.93 2.31
CA CYS A 169 10.40 19.34 3.48
C CYS A 169 10.55 18.39 4.68
N LEU A 170 10.77 17.10 4.45
CA LEU A 170 10.99 16.09 5.50
C LEU A 170 12.43 16.13 6.06
N GLU A 171 13.41 16.56 5.25
CA GLU A 171 14.82 16.69 5.65
C GLU A 171 15.16 17.99 6.41
N SER A 172 14.28 18.99 6.34
CA SER A 172 14.42 20.25 7.10
C SER A 172 13.41 20.31 8.25
N PRO A 173 13.69 19.70 9.41
CA PRO A 173 12.83 19.83 10.57
C PRO A 173 12.81 21.29 11.01
N ARG A 174 11.61 21.89 11.05
CA ARG A 174 11.39 23.13 11.80
C ARG A 174 11.45 22.86 13.30
#